data_AF-A0A8T7AJZ7-F1
#
_entry.id   AF-A0A8T7AJZ7-F1
#
_cell.length_a   1.000
_cell.length_b   1.000
_cell.length_c   1.000
_cell.angle_alpha   90.00
_cell.angle_beta   90.00
_cell.angle_gamma   90.00
#
_symmetry.space_group_name_H-M   'P 1'
#
loop_
_entity.id
_entity.type
_entity.pdbx_description
1 polymer ?
#
loop_
_entity_poly.entity_id
_entity_poly.type
_entity_poly.pdbx_seq_one_letter_code
_entity_poly.pdbx_strand_id
1 'polypeptide(L)'
;QISRWTRQYRASETATVTTMDSLIDWLPDNIPQDDSVSVVHGDFRLDNMVLHPTEPRVIAVLDWELSTIGHPLADFTYHLMAWQMPEIGIGSTGLVDKPLADLGIPGEDAYINSYCERTGRAAGIPGRDFYSAFNFFRLAAILQGIAGRVRDGTAASAHASQAVKAVQPLADLGWRYAAKHG
;
A
#
# COMPACT_ATOMS: atom_id res chain seq x y z
N GLN A 1 -1.78 -8.79 -10.15
CA GLN A 1 -2.69 -8.19 -9.14
C GLN A 1 -3.53 -7.04 -9.72
N ILE A 2 -2.98 -6.17 -10.59
CA ILE A 2 -3.69 -5.00 -11.16
C ILE A 2 -5.10 -5.35 -11.67
N SER A 3 -5.22 -6.30 -12.61
CA SER A 3 -6.51 -6.68 -13.20
C SER A 3 -7.56 -7.15 -12.18
N ARG A 4 -7.14 -7.80 -11.08
CA ARG A 4 -8.02 -8.21 -9.99
C ARG A 4 -8.59 -6.99 -9.27
N TRP A 5 -7.72 -6.07 -8.86
CA TRP A 5 -8.13 -4.85 -8.14
C TRP A 5 -8.96 -3.93 -9.02
N THR A 6 -8.66 -3.82 -10.32
CA THR A 6 -9.50 -3.12 -11.30
C THR A 6 -10.92 -3.69 -11.33
N ARG A 7 -11.07 -5.02 -11.46
CA ARG A 7 -12.40 -5.66 -11.44
C ARG A 7 -13.15 -5.42 -10.13
N GLN A 8 -12.45 -5.53 -9.00
CA GLN A 8 -13.04 -5.31 -7.69
C GLN A 8 -13.51 -3.85 -7.49
N TYR A 9 -12.69 -2.89 -7.88
CA TYR A 9 -13.04 -1.46 -7.86
C TYR A 9 -14.29 -1.20 -8.69
N ARG A 10 -14.30 -1.62 -9.97
CA ARG A 10 -15.43 -1.42 -10.89
C ARG A 10 -16.73 -2.04 -10.37
N ALA A 11 -16.67 -3.25 -9.82
CA ALA A 11 -17.84 -3.92 -9.25
C ALA A 11 -18.42 -3.19 -8.03
N SER A 12 -17.58 -2.42 -7.33
CA SER A 12 -17.93 -1.75 -6.08
C SER A 12 -18.07 -0.24 -6.22
N GLU A 13 -18.00 0.29 -7.45
CA GLU A 13 -17.97 1.73 -7.73
C GLU A 13 -19.27 2.40 -7.26
N THR A 14 -19.12 3.45 -6.45
CA THR A 14 -20.24 4.23 -5.88
C THR A 14 -20.35 5.62 -6.51
N ALA A 15 -19.25 6.15 -7.03
CA ALA A 15 -19.14 7.40 -7.75
C ALA A 15 -17.87 7.35 -8.61
N THR A 16 -17.83 8.14 -9.68
CA THR A 16 -16.66 8.24 -10.55
C THR A 16 -15.51 8.94 -9.82
N VAL A 17 -14.35 8.27 -9.77
CA VAL A 17 -13.07 8.81 -9.30
C VAL A 17 -12.11 8.82 -10.49
N THR A 18 -11.98 9.97 -11.15
CA THR A 18 -11.23 10.08 -12.42
C THR A 18 -9.76 9.68 -12.29
N THR A 19 -9.14 9.91 -11.13
CA THR A 19 -7.76 9.50 -10.86
C THR A 19 -7.61 7.98 -10.68
N MET A 20 -8.66 7.28 -10.22
CA MET A 20 -8.69 5.81 -10.26
C MET A 20 -8.76 5.30 -11.69
N ASP A 21 -9.56 5.94 -12.55
CA ASP A 21 -9.61 5.59 -13.97
C ASP A 21 -8.24 5.74 -14.63
N SER A 22 -7.56 6.87 -14.36
CA SER A 22 -6.21 7.12 -14.87
C SER A 22 -5.20 6.07 -14.37
N LEU A 23 -5.28 5.66 -13.10
CA LEU A 23 -4.43 4.59 -12.56
C LEU A 23 -4.74 3.22 -13.19
N ILE A 24 -6.02 2.91 -13.41
CA ILE A 24 -6.47 1.67 -14.07
C ILE A 24 -5.90 1.56 -15.47
N ASP A 25 -5.86 2.66 -16.21
CA ASP A 25 -5.34 2.71 -17.58
C ASP A 25 -3.80 2.70 -17.60
N TRP A 26 -3.16 3.42 -16.67
CA TRP A 26 -1.70 3.59 -16.66
C TRP A 26 -0.93 2.36 -16.13
N LEU A 27 -1.41 1.72 -15.06
CA LEU A 27 -0.68 0.64 -14.37
C LEU A 27 -0.34 -0.57 -15.27
N PRO A 28 -1.22 -1.07 -16.15
CA PRO A 28 -0.90 -2.21 -17.03
C PRO A 28 0.28 -1.94 -17.97
N ASP A 29 0.43 -0.71 -18.44
CA ASP A 29 1.40 -0.34 -19.48
C ASP A 29 2.76 0.10 -18.92
N ASN A 30 2.88 0.25 -17.60
CA ASN A 30 4.07 0.81 -16.94
C ASN A 30 4.71 -0.16 -15.94
N ILE A 31 4.45 -1.47 -16.06
CA ILE A 31 5.02 -2.49 -15.18
C ILE A 31 6.55 -2.53 -15.38
N PRO A 32 7.36 -2.30 -14.33
CA PRO A 32 8.81 -2.41 -14.41
C PRO A 32 9.25 -3.82 -14.83
N GLN A 33 10.34 -3.89 -15.60
CA GLN A 33 10.96 -5.16 -15.97
C GLN A 33 11.77 -5.73 -14.79
N ASP A 34 11.07 -6.38 -13.86
CA ASP A 34 11.66 -7.14 -12.74
C ASP A 34 10.81 -8.41 -12.54
N ASP A 35 11.40 -9.58 -12.85
CA ASP A 35 10.75 -10.88 -12.72
C ASP A 35 11.01 -11.53 -11.35
N SER A 36 11.41 -10.74 -10.34
CA SER A 36 11.63 -11.23 -8.98
C SER A 36 10.37 -11.85 -8.40
N VAL A 37 10.52 -13.03 -7.81
CA VAL A 37 9.43 -13.76 -7.18
C VAL A 37 9.85 -14.19 -5.78
N SER A 38 8.95 -14.02 -4.82
CA SER A 38 9.15 -14.39 -3.41
C SER A 38 7.82 -14.74 -2.76
N VAL A 39 7.88 -15.27 -1.53
CA VAL A 39 6.72 -15.24 -0.65
C VAL A 39 6.42 -13.78 -0.32
N VAL A 40 5.18 -13.35 -0.56
CA VAL A 40 4.67 -12.05 -0.15
C VAL A 40 3.62 -12.25 0.93
N HIS A 41 3.65 -11.43 1.98
CA HIS A 41 2.70 -11.48 3.08
C HIS A 41 1.33 -10.93 2.65
N GLY A 42 1.32 -9.84 1.87
CA GLY A 42 0.12 -9.17 1.39
C GLY A 42 -0.37 -8.05 2.32
N ASP A 43 -0.14 -8.17 3.63
CA ASP A 43 -0.42 -7.13 4.62
C ASP A 43 0.76 -6.96 5.62
N PHE A 44 1.99 -6.82 5.11
CA PHE A 44 3.19 -6.76 5.96
C PHE A 44 3.30 -5.43 6.74
N ARG A 45 2.91 -5.41 8.01
CA ARG A 45 2.88 -4.21 8.85
C ARG A 45 3.15 -4.53 10.32
N LEU A 46 3.51 -3.50 11.09
CA LEU A 46 3.89 -3.63 12.50
C LEU A 46 2.80 -4.31 13.34
N ASP A 47 1.53 -4.01 13.05
CA ASP A 47 0.35 -4.55 13.72
C ASP A 47 0.25 -6.09 13.59
N ASN A 48 0.85 -6.64 12.54
CA ASN A 48 0.92 -8.08 12.27
C ASN A 48 2.22 -8.72 12.78
N MET A 49 2.99 -8.02 13.62
CA MET A 49 4.21 -8.53 14.24
C MET A 49 4.03 -8.74 15.73
N VAL A 50 4.42 -9.91 16.21
CA VAL A 50 4.61 -10.15 17.65
C VAL A 50 6.06 -9.84 17.98
N LEU A 51 6.27 -8.87 18.85
CA LEU A 51 7.60 -8.51 19.35
C LEU A 51 7.93 -9.30 20.61
N HIS A 52 9.23 -9.56 20.82
CA HIS A 52 9.68 -10.09 22.10
C HIS A 52 9.35 -9.12 23.24
N PRO A 53 8.90 -9.58 24.42
CA PRO A 53 8.46 -8.69 25.51
C PRO A 53 9.52 -7.70 26.00
N THR A 54 10.80 -8.03 25.83
CA THR A 54 11.93 -7.25 26.37
C THR A 54 13.08 -7.01 25.39
N GLU A 55 13.02 -7.56 24.16
CA GLU A 55 14.12 -7.46 23.19
C GLU A 55 13.60 -6.88 21.87
N PRO A 56 14.41 -6.12 21.12
CA PRO A 56 13.99 -5.52 19.84
C PRO A 56 14.03 -6.55 18.69
N ARG A 57 13.29 -7.65 18.82
CA ARG A 57 13.18 -8.68 17.78
C ARG A 57 11.74 -9.14 17.58
N VAL A 58 11.41 -9.43 16.34
CA VAL A 58 10.15 -10.08 15.95
C VAL A 58 10.23 -11.57 16.30
N ILE A 59 9.22 -12.09 17.00
CA ILE A 59 9.12 -13.52 17.36
C ILE A 59 8.05 -14.27 16.56
N ALA A 60 7.09 -13.55 15.96
CA ALA A 60 6.15 -14.11 15.01
C ALA A 60 5.63 -13.03 14.06
N VAL A 61 5.28 -13.45 12.84
CA VAL A 61 4.50 -12.66 11.88
C VAL A 61 3.14 -13.34 11.75
N LEU A 62 2.06 -12.58 11.93
CA LEU A 62 0.67 -13.05 11.98
C LEU A 62 -0.07 -12.72 10.68
N ASP A 63 -1.27 -13.29 10.53
CA ASP A 63 -2.23 -12.92 9.47
C ASP A 63 -1.76 -13.15 8.03
N TRP A 64 -1.39 -14.41 7.75
CA TRP A 64 -0.92 -14.87 6.44
C TRP A 64 -2.06 -15.13 5.43
N GLU A 65 -3.31 -14.74 5.70
CA GLU A 65 -4.46 -15.10 4.86
C GLU A 65 -4.40 -14.49 3.44
N LEU A 66 -3.70 -13.36 3.29
CA LEU A 66 -3.48 -12.69 2.01
C LEU A 66 -2.18 -13.11 1.33
N SER A 67 -1.39 -13.97 1.97
CA SER A 67 -0.08 -14.35 1.48
C SER A 67 -0.14 -15.15 0.18
N THR A 68 0.88 -14.96 -0.65
CA THR A 68 0.96 -15.65 -1.94
C THR A 68 2.40 -15.66 -2.46
N ILE A 69 2.60 -16.23 -3.65
CA ILE A 69 3.82 -16.07 -4.42
C ILE A 69 3.67 -14.85 -5.33
N GLY A 70 4.57 -13.88 -5.20
CA GLY A 70 4.47 -12.62 -5.93
C GLY A 70 5.73 -11.79 -5.90
N HIS A 71 5.62 -10.56 -6.43
CA HIS A 71 6.75 -9.66 -6.55
C HIS A 71 7.11 -9.04 -5.17
N PRO A 72 8.35 -9.19 -4.67
CA PRO A 72 8.72 -8.72 -3.32
C PRO A 72 8.51 -7.22 -3.12
N LEU A 73 8.80 -6.42 -4.15
CA LEU A 73 8.63 -4.97 -4.06
C LEU A 73 7.17 -4.53 -3.92
N ALA A 74 6.21 -5.31 -4.40
CA ALA A 74 4.80 -4.99 -4.19
C ALA A 74 4.41 -5.11 -2.70
N ASP A 75 5.02 -6.04 -1.97
CA ASP A 75 4.78 -6.21 -0.52
C ASP A 75 5.60 -5.20 0.29
N PHE A 76 6.87 -5.00 -0.08
CA PHE A 76 7.73 -4.04 0.59
C PHE A 76 7.25 -2.59 0.44
N THR A 77 6.81 -2.16 -0.76
CA THR A 77 6.31 -0.78 -0.89
C THR A 77 4.92 -0.59 -0.28
N TYR A 78 4.14 -1.67 -0.08
CA TYR A 78 2.92 -1.59 0.71
C TYR A 78 3.25 -1.31 2.18
N HIS A 79 4.29 -1.96 2.71
CA HIS A 79 4.85 -1.63 4.02
C HIS A 79 5.38 -0.19 4.09
N LEU A 80 6.08 0.28 3.05
CA LEU A 80 6.59 1.66 2.98
C LEU A 80 5.51 2.74 2.99
N MET A 81 4.24 2.40 2.70
CA MET A 81 3.14 3.36 2.80
C MET A 81 3.03 3.99 4.19
N ALA A 82 3.57 3.36 5.25
CA ALA A 82 3.69 3.98 6.56
C ALA A 82 4.44 5.32 6.53
N TRP A 83 5.46 5.48 5.69
CA TRP A 83 6.20 6.75 5.51
C TRP A 83 5.49 7.74 4.59
N GLN A 84 4.57 7.27 3.74
CA GLN A 84 4.00 8.04 2.65
C GLN A 84 2.55 8.48 2.89
N MET A 85 1.84 7.80 3.81
CA MET A 85 0.43 8.08 4.08
C MET A 85 0.25 9.32 4.96
N PRO A 86 -0.52 10.33 4.52
CA PRO A 86 -0.98 11.38 5.40
C PRO A 86 -2.10 10.87 6.32
N GLU A 87 -2.41 11.64 7.36
CA GLU A 87 -3.52 11.32 8.26
C GLU A 87 -4.87 11.52 7.53
N ILE A 88 -5.48 10.42 7.11
CA ILE A 88 -6.74 10.41 6.34
C ILE A 88 -7.91 9.80 7.12
N GLY A 89 -7.77 9.64 8.44
CA GLY A 89 -8.85 9.23 9.34
C GLY A 89 -9.29 7.77 9.23
N ILE A 90 -8.47 6.90 8.64
CA ILE A 90 -8.69 5.45 8.56
C ILE A 90 -7.50 4.72 9.20
N GLY A 91 -7.69 4.28 10.44
CA GLY A 91 -7.05 3.10 11.04
C GLY A 91 -5.53 3.04 11.21
N SER A 92 -4.74 3.91 10.58
CA SER A 92 -3.30 4.00 10.78
C SER A 92 -2.83 5.45 10.67
N THR A 93 -2.14 5.92 11.71
CA THR A 93 -1.39 7.17 11.64
C THR A 93 -0.13 6.91 10.83
N GLY A 94 -0.06 7.45 9.62
CA GLY A 94 1.19 7.47 8.87
C GLY A 94 2.26 8.32 9.58
N LEU A 95 3.48 8.22 9.09
CA LEU A 95 4.67 8.88 9.64
C LEU A 95 4.94 10.24 8.97
N VAL A 96 4.11 10.64 8.01
CA VAL A 96 4.19 11.96 7.37
C VAL A 96 4.08 13.06 8.44
N ASP A 97 4.92 14.07 8.33
CA ASP A 97 5.03 15.22 9.24
C ASP A 97 5.37 14.89 10.71
N LYS A 98 5.76 13.65 11.02
CA LYS A 98 6.26 13.28 12.35
C LYS A 98 7.76 13.59 12.48
N PRO A 99 8.24 14.00 13.67
CA PRO A 99 9.66 14.26 13.89
C PRO A 99 10.45 12.94 14.02
N LEU A 100 10.69 12.26 12.89
CA LEU A 100 11.22 10.89 12.86
C LEU A 100 12.54 10.75 13.63
N ALA A 101 13.45 11.73 13.48
CA ALA A 101 14.74 11.74 14.17
C ALA A 101 14.57 11.77 15.70
N ASP A 102 13.68 12.61 16.22
CA ASP A 102 13.41 12.71 17.66
C ASP A 102 12.74 11.45 18.21
N LEU A 103 12.00 10.73 17.35
CA LEU A 103 11.37 9.46 17.67
C LEU A 103 12.30 8.25 17.48
N GLY A 104 13.53 8.44 16.98
CA GLY A 104 14.46 7.36 16.66
C GLY A 104 14.00 6.47 15.49
N ILE A 105 13.08 6.97 14.65
CA ILE A 105 12.56 6.26 13.48
C ILE A 105 13.43 6.61 12.26
N PRO A 106 13.91 5.63 11.48
CA PRO A 106 14.66 5.92 10.27
C PRO A 106 13.78 6.65 9.24
N GLY A 107 14.37 7.58 8.49
CA GLY A 107 13.73 8.14 7.30
C GLY A 107 13.50 7.07 6.23
N GLU A 108 12.57 7.34 5.31
CA GLU A 108 12.17 6.39 4.25
C GLU A 108 13.38 5.88 3.45
N ASP A 109 14.25 6.78 2.98
CA ASP A 109 15.41 6.41 2.17
C ASP A 109 16.42 5.56 2.95
N ALA A 110 16.62 5.83 4.25
CA ALA A 110 17.49 5.01 5.10
C ALA A 110 16.92 3.60 5.29
N TYR A 111 15.60 3.48 5.43
CA TYR A 111 14.92 2.20 5.54
C TYR A 111 14.98 1.40 4.23
N ILE A 112 14.78 2.07 3.09
CA ILE A 112 14.94 1.49 1.74
C ILE A 112 16.36 0.98 1.54
N ASN A 113 17.38 1.76 1.89
CA ASN A 113 18.78 1.34 1.76
C ASN A 113 19.05 0.07 2.58
N SER A 114 18.55 0.00 3.82
CA SER A 114 18.69 -1.18 4.66
C SER A 114 18.01 -2.42 4.06
N TYR A 115 16.84 -2.25 3.43
CA TYR A 115 16.19 -3.34 2.69
C TYR A 115 17.05 -3.80 1.51
N CYS A 116 17.51 -2.86 0.67
CA CYS A 116 18.31 -3.16 -0.52
C CYS A 116 19.60 -3.90 -0.17
N GLU A 117 20.30 -3.49 0.89
CA GLU A 117 21.49 -4.16 1.41
C GLU A 117 21.21 -5.62 1.81
N ARG A 118 20.11 -5.86 2.55
CA ARG A 118 19.72 -7.21 3.02
C ARG A 118 19.23 -8.13 1.90
N THR A 119 18.69 -7.56 0.82
CA THR A 119 18.17 -8.33 -0.32
C THR A 119 19.12 -8.37 -1.52
N GLY A 120 20.33 -7.81 -1.41
CA GLY A 120 21.30 -7.76 -2.51
C GLY A 120 20.89 -6.88 -3.70
N ARG A 121 20.00 -5.89 -3.49
CA ARG A 121 19.54 -4.97 -4.55
C ARG A 121 20.47 -3.75 -4.65
N ALA A 122 21.67 -3.97 -5.20
CA ALA A 122 22.72 -2.95 -5.29
C ALA A 122 22.31 -1.71 -6.13
N ALA A 123 21.44 -1.88 -7.13
CA ALA A 123 20.90 -0.79 -7.93
C ALA A 123 19.70 -0.07 -7.28
N GLY A 124 19.37 -0.40 -6.03
CA GLY A 124 18.19 0.10 -5.34
C GLY A 124 16.89 -0.50 -5.89
N ILE A 125 15.86 0.33 -5.97
CA ILE A 125 14.51 -0.03 -6.40
C ILE A 125 14.15 0.78 -7.65
N PRO A 126 14.63 0.38 -8.85
CA PRO A 126 14.24 1.06 -10.08
C PRO A 126 12.72 0.97 -10.26
N GLY A 127 12.11 2.09 -10.66
CA GLY A 127 10.66 2.18 -10.80
C GLY A 127 9.89 2.10 -9.48
N ARG A 128 10.49 2.45 -8.32
CA ARG A 128 9.81 2.53 -7.01
C ARG A 128 8.46 3.25 -7.08
N ASP A 129 8.38 4.32 -7.87
CA ASP A 129 7.17 5.13 -8.00
C ASP A 129 6.01 4.33 -8.62
N PHE A 130 6.27 3.41 -9.55
CA PHE A 130 5.25 2.47 -10.03
C PHE A 130 4.69 1.61 -8.89
N TYR A 131 5.56 1.03 -8.05
CA TYR A 131 5.12 0.16 -6.96
C TYR A 131 4.34 0.94 -5.89
N SER A 132 4.71 2.20 -5.66
CA SER A 132 3.97 3.10 -4.75
C SER A 132 2.60 3.44 -5.35
N ALA A 133 2.54 3.82 -6.63
CA ALA A 133 1.29 4.06 -7.34
C ALA A 133 0.35 2.84 -7.30
N PHE A 134 0.89 1.65 -7.56
CA PHE A 134 0.16 0.39 -7.47
C PHE A 134 -0.44 0.15 -6.08
N ASN A 135 0.30 0.43 -5.01
CA ASN A 135 -0.18 0.15 -3.66
C ASN A 135 -1.20 1.17 -3.15
N PHE A 136 -1.09 2.43 -3.53
CA PHE A 136 -2.15 3.41 -3.31
C PHE A 136 -3.42 3.07 -4.09
N PHE A 137 -3.28 2.66 -5.37
CA PHE A 137 -4.38 2.13 -6.17
C PHE A 137 -5.05 0.90 -5.50
N ARG A 138 -4.23 -0.05 -5.03
CA ARG A 138 -4.70 -1.26 -4.33
C ARG A 138 -5.49 -0.88 -3.08
N LEU A 139 -4.96 0.01 -2.24
CA LEU A 139 -5.64 0.43 -1.02
C LEU A 139 -6.97 1.16 -1.32
N ALA A 140 -6.97 2.07 -2.30
CA ALA A 140 -8.18 2.72 -2.77
C ALA A 140 -9.24 1.71 -3.26
N ALA A 141 -8.84 0.68 -4.02
CA ALA A 141 -9.74 -0.38 -4.46
C ALA A 141 -10.29 -1.25 -3.30
N ILE A 142 -9.49 -1.51 -2.26
CA ILE A 142 -9.94 -2.21 -1.04
C ILE A 142 -11.02 -1.40 -0.34
N LEU A 143 -10.79 -0.10 -0.14
CA LEU A 143 -11.75 0.79 0.52
C LEU A 143 -13.02 0.99 -0.31
N GLN A 144 -12.90 1.06 -1.64
CA GLN A 144 -14.06 1.06 -2.54
C GLN A 144 -14.87 -0.23 -2.41
N GLY A 145 -14.21 -1.37 -2.22
CA GLY A 145 -14.88 -2.65 -1.93
C GLY A 145 -15.70 -2.61 -0.64
N ILE A 146 -15.22 -1.91 0.40
CA ILE A 146 -15.98 -1.66 1.63
C ILE A 146 -17.17 -0.75 1.33
N ALA A 147 -16.96 0.33 0.58
CA ALA A 147 -18.02 1.26 0.17
C ALA A 147 -19.15 0.57 -0.61
N GLY A 148 -18.81 -0.33 -1.55
CA GLY A 148 -19.77 -1.14 -2.29
C GLY A 148 -20.63 -2.01 -1.36
N ARG A 149 -20.02 -2.67 -0.38
CA ARG A 149 -20.76 -3.47 0.62
C ARG A 149 -21.70 -2.62 1.48
N VAL A 150 -21.33 -1.38 1.78
CA VAL A 150 -22.22 -0.43 2.50
C VAL A 150 -23.41 -0.05 1.63
N ARG A 151 -23.18 0.32 0.36
CA ARG A 151 -24.24 0.60 -0.62
C ARG A 151 -25.22 -0.57 -0.71
N ASP A 152 -24.69 -1.80 -0.72
CA ASP A 152 -25.48 -3.02 -0.86
C ASP A 152 -26.12 -3.49 0.47
N GLY A 153 -25.96 -2.72 1.56
CA GLY A 153 -26.58 -3.02 2.86
C GLY A 153 -25.96 -4.20 3.61
N THR A 154 -24.80 -4.68 3.19
CA THR A 154 -24.09 -5.83 3.79
C THR A 154 -23.04 -5.42 4.82
N ALA A 155 -22.80 -4.12 4.99
CA ALA A 155 -21.97 -3.56 6.04
C ALA A 155 -22.52 -2.18 6.49
N ALA A 156 -22.62 -1.93 7.80
CA ALA A 156 -23.00 -0.62 8.33
C ALA A 156 -22.13 -0.30 9.55
N SER A 157 -21.16 0.62 9.40
CA SER A 157 -20.36 1.13 10.51
C SER A 157 -19.79 2.52 10.18
N ALA A 158 -19.48 3.31 11.20
CA ALA A 158 -18.83 4.62 11.03
C ALA A 158 -17.50 4.55 10.27
N HIS A 159 -16.76 3.43 10.43
CA HIS A 159 -15.54 3.13 9.69
C HIS A 159 -15.79 3.02 8.19
N ALA A 160 -16.96 2.51 7.80
CA ALA A 160 -17.31 2.33 6.40
C ALA A 160 -17.59 3.67 5.70
N SER A 161 -18.15 4.65 6.41
CA SER A 161 -18.30 6.02 5.88
C SER A 161 -16.95 6.75 5.72
N GLN A 162 -15.97 6.47 6.60
CA GLN A 162 -14.61 7.01 6.46
C GLN A 162 -13.88 6.37 5.29
N ALA A 163 -14.03 5.06 5.09
CA ALA A 163 -13.44 4.34 3.95
C ALA A 163 -13.84 4.95 2.60
N VAL A 164 -15.11 5.32 2.42
CA VAL A 164 -15.61 5.98 1.19
C VAL A 164 -14.89 7.30 0.94
N LYS A 165 -14.72 8.13 1.99
CA LYS A 165 -14.09 9.46 1.88
C LYS A 165 -12.60 9.38 1.56
N ALA A 166 -11.95 8.26 1.85
CA ALA A 166 -10.52 8.07 1.63
C ALA A 166 -10.16 7.57 0.23
N VAL A 167 -11.11 7.06 -0.57
CA VAL A 167 -10.82 6.52 -1.91
C VAL A 167 -10.18 7.57 -2.81
N GLN A 168 -10.78 8.76 -2.94
CA GLN A 168 -10.26 9.84 -3.80
C GLN A 168 -8.86 10.32 -3.35
N PRO A 169 -8.61 10.68 -2.06
CA PRO A 169 -7.27 11.05 -1.60
C PRO A 169 -6.20 10.00 -1.90
N LEU A 170 -6.52 8.71 -1.74
CA LEU A 170 -5.57 7.63 -2.02
C LEU A 170 -5.31 7.49 -3.52
N ALA A 171 -6.34 7.59 -4.35
CA ALA A 171 -6.19 7.60 -5.80
C ALA A 171 -5.31 8.76 -6.27
N ASP A 172 -5.49 9.95 -5.70
CA ASP A 172 -4.69 11.14 -6.03
C ASP A 172 -3.23 10.96 -5.60
N LEU A 173 -2.98 10.37 -4.43
CA LEU A 173 -1.62 10.03 -4.00
C LEU A 173 -0.97 9.02 -4.94
N GLY A 174 -1.68 7.96 -5.32
CA GLY A 174 -1.19 6.99 -6.29
C GLY A 174 -0.84 7.64 -7.63
N TRP A 175 -1.71 8.53 -8.12
CA TRP A 175 -1.48 9.26 -9.36
C TRP A 175 -0.26 10.18 -9.30
N ARG A 176 0.02 10.82 -8.16
CA ARG A 176 1.25 11.63 -7.98
C ARG A 176 2.52 10.80 -8.15
N TYR A 177 2.52 9.53 -7.75
CA TYR A 177 3.65 8.64 -8.01
C TYR A 177 3.70 8.20 -9.47
N ALA A 178 2.56 7.84 -10.07
CA ALA A 178 2.49 7.50 -11.49
C ALA A 178 2.99 8.64 -12.39
N ALA A 179 2.59 9.89 -12.11
CA ALA A 179 2.98 11.06 -12.88
C ALA A 179 4.48 11.43 -12.76
N LYS A 180 5.18 10.95 -11.73
CA LYS A 180 6.65 11.10 -11.60
C LYS A 180 7.42 10.05 -12.39
N HIS A 181 6.77 8.97 -12.80
CA HIS A 181 7.38 7.83 -13.49
C HIS A 181 7.56 8.07 -15.00
N GLY A 182 7.58 9.33 -15.44
CA GLY A 182 7.74 9.75 -16.84
C GLY A 182 8.78 10.85 -17.02
#